data_AF-A0A1G9AHS8-F1
#
_entry.id   AF-A0A1G9AHS8-F1
#
_cell.length_a   1.000
_cell.length_b   1.000
_cell.length_c   1.000
_cell.angle_alpha   90.00
_cell.angle_beta   90.00
_cell.angle_gamma   90.00
#
_symmetry.space_group_name_H-M   'P 1'
#
loop_
_entity.id
_entity.type
_entity.pdbx_description
1 polymer ?
#
loop_
_entity_poly.entity_id
_entity_poly.type
_entity_poly.pdbx_seq_one_letter_code
_entity_poly.pdbx_strand_id
1 'polypeptide(L)'
;MKNIFNPVYRQDYFAGYSSGLNPYLQFNDKLYTEAFQSGFQSGRMDYEAMNGKISDGIPELIVTTKVLEDFLMAGMLGMDIDADDYTAFQISIIEKWYQSGIEKYDPNESIYLLAILEKNGIEIG
;
A
#
# COMPACT_ATOMS: atom_id res chain seq x y z
N MET A 1 9.37 5.33 25.20
CA MET A 1 9.59 5.64 23.77
C MET A 1 10.87 4.94 23.34
N LYS A 2 10.77 3.88 22.52
CA LYS A 2 11.96 3.20 21.98
C LYS A 2 12.67 4.14 21.02
N ASN A 3 14.00 4.09 21.01
CA ASN A 3 14.90 5.13 20.54
C ASN A 3 14.91 5.22 18.99
N ILE A 4 13.85 5.76 18.39
CA ILE A 4 13.67 5.95 16.93
C ILE A 4 14.76 6.81 16.24
N PHE A 5 15.60 7.47 17.04
CA PHE A 5 16.78 8.20 16.56
C PHE A 5 18.04 7.34 16.50
N ASN A 6 18.02 6.12 17.03
CA ASN A 6 19.12 5.16 16.91
C ASN A 6 19.11 4.54 15.49
N PRO A 7 20.16 4.75 14.68
CA PRO A 7 20.24 4.21 13.33
C PRO A 7 20.17 2.68 13.26
N VAL A 8 20.80 1.97 14.20
CA VAL A 8 20.80 0.50 14.25
C VAL A 8 19.39 -0.02 14.56
N TYR A 9 18.72 0.57 15.55
CA TYR A 9 17.32 0.23 15.86
C TYR A 9 16.43 0.46 14.64
N ARG A 10 16.58 1.60 13.95
CA ARG A 10 15.78 1.94 12.78
C ARG A 10 16.02 0.96 11.62
N GLN A 11 17.26 0.59 11.37
CA GLN A 11 17.61 -0.37 10.33
C GLN A 11 16.98 -1.74 10.60
N ASP A 12 17.12 -2.25 11.83
CA ASP A 12 16.52 -3.51 12.25
C ASP A 12 14.99 -3.46 12.16
N TYR A 13 14.38 -2.35 12.59
CA TYR A 13 12.94 -2.14 12.49
C TYR A 13 12.47 -2.20 11.04
N PHE A 14 13.13 -1.50 10.11
CA PHE A 14 12.74 -1.53 8.70
C PHE A 14 12.97 -2.90 8.06
N ALA A 15 14.04 -3.62 8.42
CA ALA A 15 14.25 -4.99 7.98
C ALA A 15 13.11 -5.91 8.45
N GLY A 16 12.69 -5.74 9.71
CA GLY A 16 11.53 -6.43 10.27
C GLY A 16 10.26 -6.09 9.52
N TYR A 17 9.98 -4.80 9.31
CA TYR A 17 8.79 -4.30 8.62
C TYR A 17 8.65 -4.87 7.20
N SER A 18 9.71 -4.77 6.40
CA SER A 18 9.73 -5.33 5.04
C SER A 18 9.52 -6.85 5.03
N SER A 19 10.04 -7.55 6.04
CA SER A 19 9.81 -8.99 6.20
C SER A 19 8.36 -9.30 6.61
N GLY A 20 7.78 -8.49 7.48
CA GLY A 20 6.40 -8.61 7.95
C GLY A 20 5.37 -8.39 6.84
N LEU A 21 5.70 -7.61 5.80
CA LEU A 21 4.84 -7.45 4.63
C LEU A 21 4.73 -8.72 3.76
N ASN A 22 5.69 -9.65 3.87
CA ASN A 22 5.64 -10.91 3.13
C ASN A 22 4.80 -11.95 3.89
N PRO A 23 3.64 -12.37 3.37
CA PRO A 23 2.75 -13.30 4.07
C PRO A 23 3.29 -14.73 4.17
N TYR A 24 4.29 -15.09 3.36
CA TYR A 24 4.88 -16.42 3.34
C TYR A 24 6.02 -16.58 4.35
N LEU A 25 6.48 -15.50 4.97
CA LEU A 25 7.51 -15.55 6.01
C LEU A 25 6.90 -15.84 7.38
N GLN A 26 7.38 -16.91 8.00
CA GLN A 26 7.09 -17.22 9.39
C GLN A 26 8.02 -16.44 10.31
N PHE A 27 7.45 -15.95 11.42
CA PHE A 27 8.20 -15.23 12.43
C PHE A 27 9.00 -16.20 13.31
N ASN A 28 10.26 -15.85 13.59
CA ASN A 28 11.11 -16.62 14.50
C ASN A 28 11.72 -15.72 15.57
N ASP A 29 10.98 -15.57 16.67
CA ASP A 29 11.26 -14.67 17.78
C ASP A 29 12.64 -14.88 18.40
N LYS A 30 13.21 -16.08 18.28
CA LYS A 30 14.48 -16.45 18.92
C LYS A 30 15.71 -15.87 18.23
N LEU A 31 15.58 -15.39 16.99
CA LEU A 31 16.72 -14.96 16.18
C LEU A 31 16.82 -13.44 15.98
N TYR A 32 15.83 -12.68 16.46
CA TYR A 32 15.69 -11.27 16.07
C TYR A 32 15.67 -10.30 17.24
N THR A 33 16.20 -9.10 17.00
CA THR A 33 16.20 -7.98 17.96
C THR A 33 14.79 -7.46 18.19
N GLU A 34 14.54 -6.86 19.36
CA GLU A 34 13.24 -6.27 19.69
C GLU A 34 12.75 -5.25 18.62
N ALA A 35 13.70 -4.54 17.99
CA ALA A 35 13.43 -3.60 16.91
C ALA A 35 12.86 -4.31 15.67
N PHE A 36 13.52 -5.38 15.23
CA PHE A 36 13.05 -6.21 14.12
C PHE A 36 11.69 -6.82 14.42
N GLN A 37 11.50 -7.37 15.63
CA GLN A 37 10.22 -7.96 16.05
C GLN A 37 9.08 -6.93 15.98
N SER A 38 9.32 -5.72 16.47
CA SER A 38 8.35 -4.61 16.40
C SER A 38 8.04 -4.23 14.96
N GLY A 39 9.07 -4.16 14.09
CA GLY A 39 8.90 -3.89 12.67
C GLY A 39 8.08 -4.98 11.98
N PHE A 40 8.42 -6.24 12.21
CA PHE A 40 7.73 -7.39 11.64
C PHE A 40 6.24 -7.40 11.98
N GLN A 41 5.89 -7.15 13.25
CA GLN A 41 4.50 -7.07 13.67
C GLN A 41 3.76 -5.92 12.97
N SER A 42 4.38 -4.73 12.87
CA SER A 42 3.80 -3.61 12.12
C SER A 42 3.56 -3.95 10.65
N GLY A 43 4.56 -4.55 9.98
CA GLY A 43 4.42 -4.96 8.57
C GLY A 43 3.33 -6.02 8.38
N ARG A 44 3.20 -6.96 9.33
CA ARG A 44 2.13 -7.97 9.30
C ARG A 44 0.75 -7.33 9.44
N MET A 45 0.59 -6.39 10.37
CA MET A 45 -0.68 -5.67 10.56
C MET A 45 -1.06 -4.87 9.31
N ASP A 46 -0.11 -4.19 8.67
CA ASP A 46 -0.36 -3.43 7.45
C ASP A 46 -0.74 -4.34 6.27
N TYR A 47 -0.05 -5.47 6.13
CA TYR A 47 -0.43 -6.48 5.14
C TYR A 47 -1.88 -6.95 5.36
N GLU A 48 -2.23 -7.35 6.58
CA GLU A 48 -3.55 -7.90 6.90
C GLU A 48 -4.66 -6.84 6.83
N ALA A 49 -4.34 -5.57 7.07
CA ALA A 49 -5.27 -4.45 6.90
C ALA A 49 -5.72 -4.28 5.44
N MET A 50 -4.87 -4.65 4.47
CA MET A 50 -5.19 -4.55 3.05
C MET A 50 -5.66 -5.87 2.43
N ASN A 51 -5.18 -7.01 2.93
CA ASN A 51 -5.33 -8.32 2.28
C ASN A 51 -6.18 -9.31 3.08
N GLY A 52 -6.56 -9.00 4.31
CA GLY A 52 -7.23 -9.92 5.22
C GLY A 52 -6.22 -10.73 6.05
N LYS A 53 -6.72 -11.46 7.04
CA LYS A 53 -5.87 -12.22 7.96
C LYS A 53 -5.26 -13.43 7.28
N ILE A 54 -3.98 -13.69 7.54
CA ILE A 54 -3.30 -14.88 7.02
C ILE A 54 -3.92 -16.17 7.55
N SER A 55 -4.51 -16.14 8.75
CA SER A 55 -5.25 -17.26 9.32
C SER A 55 -6.41 -17.74 8.45
N ASP A 56 -6.94 -16.84 7.61
CA ASP A 56 -8.11 -17.09 6.77
C ASP A 56 -7.67 -17.51 5.34
N GLY A 57 -6.36 -17.60 5.11
CA GLY A 57 -5.73 -17.88 3.81
C GLY A 57 -4.98 -16.65 3.27
N ILE A 58 -4.02 -16.90 2.38
CA ILE A 58 -3.30 -15.85 1.65
C ILE A 58 -3.99 -15.70 0.29
N PRO A 59 -4.54 -14.51 -0.05
CA PRO A 59 -5.13 -14.27 -1.37
C PRO A 59 -4.13 -14.46 -2.51
N GLU A 60 -4.63 -14.74 -3.71
CA GLU A 60 -3.82 -14.89 -4.92
C GLU A 60 -3.15 -13.58 -5.32
N LEU A 61 -3.93 -12.49 -5.38
CA LEU A 61 -3.42 -11.15 -5.59
C LEU A 61 -3.13 -10.46 -4.26
N ILE A 62 -2.00 -9.76 -4.17
CA ILE A 62 -1.64 -8.98 -2.99
C ILE A 62 -1.83 -7.49 -3.29
N VAL A 63 -2.78 -6.88 -2.58
CA VAL A 63 -2.99 -5.43 -2.56
C VAL A 63 -1.83 -4.78 -1.82
N THR A 64 -1.28 -3.75 -2.46
CA THR A 64 -0.28 -2.84 -1.90
C THR A 64 -0.75 -1.40 -2.13
N THR A 65 -0.13 -0.42 -1.48
CA THR A 65 -0.41 1.00 -1.76
C THR A 65 -0.30 1.34 -3.24
N LYS A 66 0.68 0.76 -3.95
CA LYS A 66 0.82 0.96 -5.39
C LYS A 66 -0.41 0.47 -6.16
N VAL A 67 -0.92 -0.71 -5.83
CA VAL A 67 -2.15 -1.23 -6.44
C VAL A 67 -3.30 -0.27 -6.18
N LEU A 68 -3.46 0.22 -4.95
CA LEU A 68 -4.51 1.18 -4.62
C LEU A 68 -4.38 2.50 -5.41
N GLU A 69 -3.15 2.98 -5.64
CA GLU A 69 -2.87 4.15 -6.49
C GLU A 69 -3.18 3.90 -7.96
N ASP A 70 -2.80 2.73 -8.49
CA ASP A 70 -3.11 2.32 -9.87
C ASP A 70 -4.63 2.23 -10.11
N PHE A 71 -5.38 1.66 -9.15
CA PHE A 71 -6.84 1.62 -9.19
C PHE A 71 -7.46 3.02 -9.14
N LEU A 72 -6.93 3.91 -8.28
CA LEU A 72 -7.40 5.29 -8.20
C LEU A 72 -7.20 6.03 -9.53
N MET A 73 -6.01 5.91 -10.13
CA MET A 73 -5.73 6.51 -11.43
C MET A 73 -6.62 5.96 -12.54
N ALA A 74 -6.79 4.64 -12.61
CA ALA A 74 -7.66 4.02 -13.61
C ALA A 74 -9.11 4.49 -13.49
N GLY A 75 -9.64 4.57 -12.26
CA GLY A 75 -10.97 5.10 -12.00
C GLY A 75 -11.13 6.57 -12.39
N MET A 76 -10.12 7.41 -12.11
CA MET A 76 -10.10 8.81 -12.53
C MET A 76 -10.07 8.99 -14.05
N LEU A 77 -9.44 8.06 -14.77
CA LEU A 77 -9.35 8.06 -16.23
C LEU A 77 -10.56 7.38 -16.91
N GLY A 78 -11.51 6.85 -16.12
CA GLY A 78 -12.67 6.11 -16.65
C GLY A 78 -12.30 4.79 -17.32
N MET A 79 -11.18 4.19 -16.93
CA MET A 79 -10.73 2.89 -17.45
C MET A 79 -11.47 1.77 -16.71
N ASP A 80 -11.79 0.70 -17.44
CA ASP A 80 -12.25 -0.54 -16.83
C ASP A 80 -11.11 -1.14 -15.99
N ILE A 81 -11.46 -1.64 -14.80
CA ILE A 81 -10.50 -2.30 -13.91
C ILE A 81 -10.93 -3.75 -13.72
N ASP A 82 -9.99 -4.65 -13.97
CA ASP A 82 -10.18 -6.08 -13.72
C ASP A 82 -10.06 -6.36 -12.22
N ALA A 83 -11.14 -6.92 -11.65
CA ALA A 83 -11.26 -7.22 -10.24
C ALA A 83 -11.45 -8.72 -9.95
N ASP A 84 -11.39 -9.59 -10.97
CA ASP A 84 -11.90 -10.97 -10.89
C ASP A 84 -11.13 -11.86 -9.89
N ASP A 85 -9.85 -11.57 -9.64
CA ASP A 85 -9.00 -12.35 -8.72
C ASP A 85 -8.82 -11.68 -7.33
N TYR A 86 -9.49 -10.55 -7.07
CA TYR A 86 -9.47 -9.93 -5.75
C TYR A 86 -10.58 -10.52 -4.86
N THR A 87 -10.25 -10.72 -3.59
CA THR A 87 -11.25 -11.12 -2.60
C THR A 87 -12.24 -9.98 -2.34
N ALA A 88 -13.45 -10.33 -1.88
CA ALA A 88 -14.44 -9.34 -1.46
C ALA A 88 -13.92 -8.36 -0.39
N PHE A 89 -13.02 -8.84 0.51
CA PHE A 89 -12.36 -7.97 1.48
C PHE A 89 -11.48 -6.93 0.78
N GLN A 90 -10.60 -7.37 -0.13
CA GLN A 90 -9.71 -6.48 -0.88
C GLN A 90 -10.47 -5.46 -1.73
N ILE A 91 -11.56 -5.89 -2.39
CA ILE A 91 -12.46 -4.98 -3.13
C ILE A 91 -12.99 -3.89 -2.20
N SER A 92 -13.45 -4.25 -1.00
CA SER A 92 -13.95 -3.25 -0.03
C SER A 92 -12.87 -2.27 0.44
N ILE A 93 -11.60 -2.68 0.49
CA ILE A 93 -10.47 -1.80 0.81
C ILE A 93 -10.18 -0.86 -0.36
N ILE A 94 -10.17 -1.37 -1.59
CA ILE A 94 -9.98 -0.60 -2.81
C ILE A 94 -11.07 0.48 -2.94
N GLU A 95 -12.34 0.12 -2.74
CA GLU A 95 -13.47 1.07 -2.79
C GLU A 95 -13.32 2.20 -1.77
N LYS A 96 -12.97 1.87 -0.51
CA LYS A 96 -12.75 2.87 0.53
C LYS A 96 -11.58 3.79 0.20
N TRP A 97 -10.49 3.22 -0.32
CA TRP A 97 -9.33 4.01 -0.75
C TRP A 97 -9.72 4.98 -1.86
N TYR A 98 -10.42 4.48 -2.89
CA TYR A 98 -10.91 5.27 -4.02
C TYR A 98 -11.78 6.46 -3.56
N GLN A 99 -12.77 6.20 -2.70
CA GLN A 99 -13.63 7.25 -2.12
C GLN A 99 -12.80 8.31 -1.37
N SER A 100 -11.83 7.89 -0.54
CA SER A 100 -10.97 8.81 0.19
C SER A 100 -10.00 9.60 -0.71
N GLY A 101 -9.64 9.04 -1.87
CA GLY A 101 -8.78 9.67 -2.88
C GLY A 101 -9.53 10.75 -3.65
N ILE A 102 -10.77 10.47 -4.06
CA ILE A 102 -11.64 11.47 -4.73
C ILE A 102 -11.95 12.64 -3.80
N GLU A 103 -12.23 12.40 -2.51
CA GLU A 103 -12.49 13.49 -1.55
C GLU A 103 -11.31 14.45 -1.40
N LYS A 104 -10.09 13.96 -1.66
CA LYS A 104 -8.86 14.78 -1.64
C LYS A 104 -8.51 15.36 -3.00
N TYR A 105 -9.19 14.96 -4.06
CA TYR A 105 -8.93 15.41 -5.42
C TYR A 105 -9.57 16.78 -5.64
N ASP A 106 -8.73 17.80 -5.89
CA ASP A 106 -9.18 19.10 -6.38
C ASP A 106 -9.10 19.10 -7.92
N PRO A 107 -10.24 19.20 -8.64
CA PRO A 107 -10.26 19.28 -10.10
C PRO A 107 -9.38 20.41 -10.66
N ASN A 108 -9.16 21.47 -9.88
CA ASN A 108 -8.28 22.58 -10.28
C ASN A 108 -6.80 22.18 -10.31
N GLU A 109 -6.36 21.20 -9.52
CA GLU A 109 -4.99 20.67 -9.60
C GLU A 109 -4.74 19.90 -10.91
N SER A 110 -5.79 19.27 -11.47
CA SER A 110 -5.72 18.63 -12.78
C SER A 110 -5.53 19.64 -13.92
N ILE A 111 -6.12 20.84 -13.79
CA ILE A 111 -5.88 21.96 -14.72
C ILE A 111 -4.40 22.39 -14.67
N TYR A 112 -3.80 22.41 -13.48
CA TYR A 112 -2.37 22.70 -13.32
C TYR A 112 -1.48 21.65 -13.96
N LEU A 113 -1.80 20.35 -13.82
CA LEU A 113 -1.04 19.28 -14.45
C LEU A 113 -1.13 19.38 -15.99
N LEU A 114 -2.33 19.57 -16.54
CA LEU A 114 -2.53 19.75 -17.98
C LEU A 114 -1.71 20.95 -18.50
N ALA A 115 -1.78 22.10 -17.81
CA ALA A 115 -0.99 23.27 -18.17
C ALA A 115 0.54 23.04 -18.10
N ILE A 116 1.01 22.21 -17.17
CA ILE A 116 2.43 21.82 -17.08
C ILE A 116 2.80 20.87 -18.23
N LEU A 117 1.95 19.91 -18.57
CA LEU A 117 2.19 18.95 -19.64
C LEU A 117 2.20 19.64 -21.01
N GLU A 118 1.25 20.56 -21.25
CA GLU A 118 1.25 21.42 -22.45
C GLU A 118 2.49 22.30 -22.52
N LYS A 119 2.91 22.90 -21.40
CA LYS A 119 4.15 23.70 -21.34
C LYS A 119 5.40 22.87 -21.68
N ASN A 120 5.37 21.56 -21.42
CA ASN A 120 6.45 20.63 -21.76
C ASN A 120 6.24 19.95 -23.13
N GLY A 121 5.23 20.35 -23.90
CA GLY A 121 4.97 19.83 -25.26
C GLY A 121 4.41 18.42 -25.30
N ILE A 122 3.79 17.94 -24.22
CA ILE A 122 3.12 16.65 -24.17
C ILE A 122 1.63 16.88 -24.42
N GLU A 123 1.17 16.61 -25.64
CA GLU A 123 -0.25 16.64 -26.00
C GLU A 123 -0.94 15.37 -25.49
N ILE A 124 -2.01 15.54 -24.70
CA ILE A 124 -2.94 14.45 -24.40
C ILE A 124 -4.13 14.64 -25.34
N GLY A 125 -4.20 13.77 -26.35
CA GLY A 125 -5.26 13.77 -27.39
C GLY A 125 -6.53 13.07 -26.96
#